data_AF-A0A7S3GSL2-F1
#
_entry.id   AF-A0A7S3GSL2-F1
#
_cell.length_a   1.000
_cell.length_b   1.000
_cell.length_c   1.000
_cell.angle_alpha   90.00
_cell.angle_beta   90.00
_cell.angle_gamma   90.00
#
_symmetry.space_group_name_H-M   'P 1'
#
loop_
_entity.id
_entity.type
_entity.pdbx_description
1 polymer ?
#
loop_
_entity_poly.entity_id
_entity_poly.type
_entity_poly.pdbx_seq_one_letter_code
_entity_poly.pdbx_strand_id
1 'polypeptide(L)'
;VLPASPEEGKLLKKKYVVFNFNGTIAELKGFELKRRGELELVKIFQSQVFEHFLAGDTLNECYSAVGAIANQWLDVLDEQGTSMDDEELLELISERKTISKTVEDYEGRKSTSLTTAARLADFLGADMVRDKGLNCN
;
A
#
# COMPACT_ATOMS: atom_id res chain seq x y z
N VAL A 1 -16.11 -2.18 -8.85
CA VAL A 1 -15.14 -3.30 -8.94
C VAL A 1 -15.04 -4.00 -7.60
N LEU A 2 -15.07 -5.34 -7.60
CA LEU A 2 -14.98 -6.19 -6.40
C LEU A 2 -13.77 -7.13 -6.57
N PRO A 3 -12.83 -7.19 -5.62
CA PRO A 3 -11.70 -8.10 -5.70
C PRO A 3 -12.09 -9.52 -5.27
N ALA A 4 -11.37 -10.52 -5.78
CA ALA A 4 -11.50 -11.93 -5.40
C ALA A 4 -10.43 -12.32 -4.36
N SER A 5 -10.75 -13.33 -3.54
CA SER A 5 -9.78 -13.93 -2.61
C SER A 5 -8.75 -14.77 -3.37
N PRO A 6 -7.48 -14.80 -2.94
CA PRO A 6 -6.52 -15.78 -3.45
C PRO A 6 -6.87 -17.21 -3.04
N GLU A 7 -7.59 -17.39 -1.92
CA GLU A 7 -8.06 -18.70 -1.47
C GLU A 7 -9.38 -19.09 -2.12
N GLU A 8 -9.43 -20.31 -2.66
CA GLU A 8 -10.62 -20.89 -3.29
C GLU A 8 -11.81 -20.91 -2.31
N GLY A 9 -12.99 -20.56 -2.81
CA GLY A 9 -14.23 -20.57 -2.03
C GLY A 9 -14.34 -19.48 -0.96
N LYS A 10 -13.35 -18.60 -0.82
CA LYS A 10 -13.42 -17.45 0.10
C LYS A 10 -13.71 -16.15 -0.63
N LEU A 11 -14.42 -15.25 0.04
CA LEU A 11 -14.71 -13.90 -0.46
C LEU A 11 -13.94 -12.87 0.37
N LEU A 12 -13.37 -11.87 -0.31
CA LEU A 12 -12.84 -10.69 0.34
C LEU A 12 -13.98 -9.78 0.78
N LYS A 13 -14.24 -9.75 2.09
CA LYS A 13 -15.28 -8.88 2.65
C LYS A 13 -14.77 -7.44 2.76
N LYS A 14 -15.68 -6.48 2.62
CA LYS A 14 -15.45 -5.04 2.86
C LYS A 14 -14.39 -4.39 1.96
N LYS A 15 -14.08 -4.96 0.80
CA LYS A 15 -13.23 -4.34 -0.23
C LYS A 15 -14.03 -4.11 -1.51
N TYR A 16 -14.23 -2.85 -1.90
CA TYR A 16 -14.94 -2.48 -3.13
C TYR A 16 -14.66 -1.03 -3.52
N VAL A 17 -14.80 -0.76 -4.82
CA VAL A 17 -14.78 0.60 -5.39
C VAL A 17 -16.00 0.80 -6.29
N VAL A 18 -16.64 1.95 -6.16
CA VAL A 18 -17.82 2.37 -6.90
C VAL A 18 -17.51 3.71 -7.57
N PHE A 19 -17.93 3.86 -8.82
CA PHE A 19 -17.75 5.07 -9.62
C PHE A 19 -19.10 5.73 -9.89
N ASN A 20 -19.07 7.06 -9.97
CA ASN A 20 -20.17 7.87 -10.47
C ASN A 20 -20.22 7.78 -12.00
N PHE A 21 -21.38 8.15 -12.59
CA PHE A 21 -21.54 8.20 -14.05
C PHE A 21 -20.61 9.20 -14.75
N ASN A 22 -20.08 10.20 -14.02
CA ASN A 22 -19.08 11.14 -14.54
C ASN A 22 -17.63 10.60 -14.44
N GLY A 23 -17.45 9.35 -14.04
CA GLY A 23 -16.15 8.68 -13.90
C GLY A 23 -15.41 8.92 -12.58
N THR A 24 -15.92 9.79 -11.70
CA THR A 24 -15.29 10.02 -10.39
C THR A 24 -15.55 8.87 -9.41
N ILE A 25 -14.64 8.63 -8.46
CA ILE A 25 -14.84 7.63 -7.40
C ILE A 25 -15.95 8.10 -6.46
N ALA A 26 -17.05 7.35 -6.40
CA ALA A 26 -18.16 7.58 -5.48
C ALA A 26 -17.85 7.03 -4.08
N GLU A 27 -17.34 5.80 -4.03
CA GLU A 27 -17.01 5.13 -2.77
C GLU A 27 -15.81 4.22 -2.96
N LEU A 28 -14.89 4.23 -1.99
CA LEU A 28 -13.74 3.34 -1.95
C LEU A 28 -13.58 2.79 -0.54
N LYS A 29 -13.66 1.46 -0.41
CA LYS A 29 -13.70 0.78 0.88
C LYS A 29 -12.66 -0.32 0.96
N GLY A 30 -11.95 -0.37 2.09
CA GLY A 30 -11.11 -1.50 2.49
C GLY A 30 -9.78 -1.65 1.75
N PHE A 31 -9.53 -0.85 0.72
CA PHE A 31 -8.25 -0.80 0.00
C PHE A 31 -7.19 0.00 0.75
N GLU A 32 -5.95 -0.39 0.53
CA GLU A 32 -4.72 0.14 1.09
C GLU A 32 -4.58 1.64 0.78
N LEU A 33 -5.05 2.09 -0.39
CA LEU A 33 -5.09 3.50 -0.80
C LEU A 33 -5.68 4.47 0.25
N LYS A 34 -6.69 4.05 1.03
CA LYS A 34 -7.31 4.89 2.09
C LYS A 34 -6.83 4.56 3.50
N ARG A 35 -5.92 3.60 3.67
CA ARG A 35 -5.40 3.22 4.97
C ARG A 35 -4.24 4.12 5.37
N ARG A 36 -4.11 4.33 6.68
CA ARG A 36 -2.95 4.99 7.28
C ARG A 36 -1.87 3.95 7.46
N GLY A 37 -0.75 4.15 6.78
CA GLY A 37 0.36 3.22 6.82
C GLY A 37 0.09 1.96 6.03
N GLU A 38 0.72 1.88 4.86
CA GLU A 38 0.81 0.74 3.96
C GLU A 38 2.01 1.05 3.03
N LEU A 39 2.45 0.09 2.22
CA LEU A 39 3.48 0.31 1.20
C LEU A 39 2.99 1.36 0.18
N GLU A 40 3.78 2.42 -0.04
CA GLU A 40 3.35 3.53 -0.89
C GLU A 40 3.14 3.09 -2.35
N LEU A 41 3.99 2.19 -2.85
CA LEU A 41 3.82 1.54 -4.17
C LEU A 41 2.42 0.96 -4.36
N VAL A 42 1.91 0.23 -3.38
CA VAL A 42 0.59 -0.41 -3.47
C VAL A 42 -0.51 0.65 -3.51
N LYS A 43 -0.36 1.75 -2.77
CA LYS A 43 -1.33 2.85 -2.76
C LYS A 43 -1.38 3.53 -4.12
N ILE A 44 -0.23 3.87 -4.69
CA ILE A 44 -0.14 4.51 -6.01
C ILE A 44 -0.67 3.57 -7.10
N PHE A 45 -0.25 2.31 -7.09
CA PHE A 45 -0.74 1.28 -8.02
C PHE A 45 -2.27 1.16 -7.99
N GLN A 46 -2.87 1.08 -6.78
CA GLN A 46 -4.32 1.02 -6.63
C GLN A 46 -5.01 2.25 -7.20
N SER A 47 -4.46 3.45 -6.96
CA SER A 47 -5.02 4.69 -7.51
C SER A 47 -5.08 4.63 -9.04
N GLN A 48 -3.97 4.28 -9.68
CA GLN A 48 -3.89 4.23 -11.15
C GLN A 48 -4.79 3.14 -11.73
N VAL A 49 -4.78 1.93 -11.16
CA VAL A 49 -5.60 0.82 -11.64
C VAL A 49 -7.10 1.13 -11.54
N PHE A 50 -7.55 1.80 -10.47
CA PHE A 50 -8.96 2.16 -10.32
C PHE A 50 -9.44 3.13 -11.40
N GLU A 51 -8.64 4.08 -11.82
CA GLU A 51 -9.00 4.99 -12.91
C GLU A 51 -9.13 4.24 -14.25
N HIS A 52 -8.29 3.23 -14.49
CA HIS A 52 -8.28 2.47 -15.74
C HIS A 52 -9.39 1.41 -15.85
N PHE A 53 -10.10 1.10 -14.76
CA PHE A 53 -11.29 0.25 -14.80
C PHE A 53 -12.47 0.87 -15.56
N LEU A 54 -12.40 2.16 -15.90
CA LEU A 54 -13.40 2.86 -16.70
C LEU A 54 -13.03 2.97 -18.19
N ALA A 55 -11.88 2.42 -18.59
CA ALA A 55 -11.43 2.42 -19.98
C ALA A 55 -12.01 1.24 -20.77
N GLY A 56 -12.17 1.43 -22.09
CA GLY A 56 -12.67 0.43 -23.02
C GLY A 56 -14.19 0.34 -23.09
N ASP A 57 -14.70 -0.20 -24.19
CA ASP A 57 -16.14 -0.40 -24.43
C ASP A 57 -16.57 -1.85 -24.13
N THR A 58 -15.59 -2.75 -24.01
CA THR A 58 -15.80 -4.16 -23.68
C THR A 58 -15.04 -4.58 -22.41
N LEU A 59 -15.49 -5.68 -21.80
CA LEU A 59 -14.81 -6.24 -20.62
C LEU A 59 -13.34 -6.60 -20.92
N ASN A 60 -13.05 -7.10 -22.12
CA ASN A 60 -11.70 -7.45 -22.54
C ASN A 60 -10.81 -6.22 -22.68
N GLU A 61 -11.31 -5.15 -23.29
CA GLU A 61 -10.56 -3.90 -23.41
C GLU A 61 -10.31 -3.26 -22.05
N CYS A 62 -11.30 -3.27 -21.15
CA CYS A 62 -11.15 -2.80 -19.78
C CYS A 62 -10.02 -3.55 -19.04
N TYR A 63 -10.05 -4.89 -19.05
CA TYR A 63 -8.98 -5.66 -18.41
C TYR A 63 -7.64 -5.55 -19.12
N SER A 64 -7.62 -5.31 -20.43
CA SER A 64 -6.38 -5.05 -21.17
C SER A 64 -5.75 -3.72 -20.75
N ALA A 65 -6.57 -2.67 -20.60
CA ALA A 65 -6.12 -1.36 -20.12
C ALA A 65 -5.59 -1.43 -18.69
N VAL A 66 -6.31 -2.12 -17.78
CA VAL A 66 -5.85 -2.36 -16.40
C VAL A 66 -4.57 -3.20 -16.38
N GLY A 67 -4.50 -4.24 -17.22
CA GLY A 67 -3.33 -5.12 -17.34
C GLY A 67 -2.08 -4.37 -17.82
N ALA A 68 -2.23 -3.40 -18.72
CA ALA A 68 -1.11 -2.57 -19.16
C ALA A 68 -0.49 -1.77 -17.99
N ILE A 69 -1.32 -1.20 -17.10
CA ILE A 69 -0.83 -0.53 -15.89
C ILE A 69 -0.13 -1.53 -14.96
N ALA A 70 -0.70 -2.73 -14.77
CA ALA A 70 -0.06 -3.76 -13.97
C ALA A 70 1.33 -4.15 -14.49
N ASN A 71 1.49 -4.29 -15.80
CA ASN A 71 2.78 -4.61 -16.42
C ASN A 71 3.79 -3.47 -16.22
N GLN A 72 3.39 -2.20 -16.37
CA GLN A 72 4.30 -1.07 -16.11
C GLN A 72 4.86 -1.09 -14.68
N TRP A 73 4.04 -1.42 -13.68
CA TRP A 73 4.50 -1.54 -12.30
C TRP A 73 5.35 -2.79 -12.05
N LEU A 74 5.12 -3.87 -12.80
CA LEU A 74 6.00 -5.04 -12.78
C LEU A 74 7.36 -4.71 -13.39
N ASP A 75 7.40 -3.98 -14.50
CA ASP A 75 8.65 -3.55 -15.14
C ASP A 75 9.51 -2.73 -14.16
N VAL A 76 8.92 -1.79 -13.41
CA VAL A 76 9.63 -1.04 -12.35
C VAL A 76 10.28 -1.95 -11.30
N LEU A 77 9.58 -3.03 -10.90
CA LEU A 77 10.10 -3.97 -9.92
C LEU A 77 11.18 -4.89 -10.50
N ASP A 78 10.98 -5.38 -11.72
CA ASP A 78 11.92 -6.27 -12.42
C ASP A 78 13.21 -5.56 -12.80
N GLU A 79 13.11 -4.28 -13.20
CA GLU A 79 14.23 -3.38 -13.48
C GLU A 79 14.84 -2.76 -12.21
N GLN A 80 14.35 -3.16 -11.03
CA GLN A 80 14.84 -2.71 -9.71
C GLN A 80 14.88 -1.18 -9.56
N GLY A 81 13.92 -0.48 -10.17
CA GLY A 81 13.83 0.98 -10.10
C GLY A 81 15.00 1.73 -10.75
N THR A 82 15.76 1.10 -11.65
CA THR A 82 16.97 1.71 -12.27
C THR A 82 16.71 3.01 -13.03
N SER A 83 15.47 3.26 -13.46
CA SER A 83 15.05 4.48 -14.13
C SER A 83 14.48 5.56 -13.19
N MET A 84 14.46 5.32 -11.89
CA MET A 84 13.87 6.22 -10.88
C MET A 84 14.96 6.96 -10.10
N ASP A 85 14.60 8.12 -9.55
CA ASP A 85 15.45 8.81 -8.59
C ASP A 85 15.45 8.06 -7.24
N ASP A 86 16.57 8.11 -6.51
CA ASP A 86 16.72 7.40 -5.24
C ASP A 86 15.70 7.87 -4.19
N GLU A 87 15.36 9.17 -4.13
CA GLU A 87 14.36 9.67 -3.18
C GLU A 87 12.95 9.18 -3.55
N GLU A 88 12.62 9.17 -4.84
CA GLU A 88 11.35 8.66 -5.35
C GLU A 88 11.22 7.16 -5.06
N LEU A 89 12.28 6.40 -5.34
CA LEU A 89 12.33 4.96 -5.10
C LEU A 89 12.19 4.67 -3.61
N LEU A 90 12.90 5.40 -2.74
CA LEU A 90 12.80 5.25 -1.29
C LEU A 90 11.39 5.53 -0.79
N GLU A 91 10.74 6.60 -1.24
CA GLU A 91 9.35 6.88 -0.85
C GLU A 91 8.41 5.76 -1.30
N LEU A 92 8.60 5.27 -2.53
CA LEU A 92 7.77 4.24 -3.14
C LEU A 92 7.86 2.90 -2.41
N ILE A 93 9.07 2.46 -2.04
CA ILE A 93 9.31 1.17 -1.37
C ILE A 93 9.16 1.24 0.16
N SER A 94 9.00 2.44 0.73
CA SER A 94 8.83 2.61 2.17
C SER A 94 7.44 2.20 2.64
N GLU A 95 7.38 1.54 3.79
CA GLU A 95 6.13 1.21 4.47
C GLU A 95 6.04 1.98 5.79
N ARG A 96 5.09 2.91 5.89
CA ARG A 96 4.82 3.61 7.14
C ARG A 96 3.98 2.74 8.06
N LYS A 97 4.41 2.52 9.30
CA LYS A 97 3.58 1.93 10.35
C LYS A 97 3.72 2.66 11.67
N THR A 98 2.58 3.05 12.24
CA THR A 98 2.54 3.71 13.54
C THR A 98 2.36 2.70 14.66
N ILE A 99 3.25 2.73 15.65
CA ILE A 99 3.09 1.98 16.90
C ILE A 99 2.18 2.77 17.85
N SER A 100 1.02 2.22 18.19
CA SER A 100 -0.02 2.94 18.94
C SER A 100 0.24 3.07 20.45
N LYS A 101 1.13 2.26 21.00
CA LYS A 101 1.56 2.27 22.41
C LYS A 101 3.07 2.47 22.50
N THR A 102 3.63 2.46 23.71
CA THR A 102 5.09 2.46 23.89
C THR A 102 5.67 1.12 23.44
N VAL A 103 6.97 1.09 23.11
CA VAL A 103 7.64 -0.17 22.71
C VAL A 103 7.63 -1.20 23.85
N GLU A 104 7.74 -0.74 25.10
CA GLU A 104 7.69 -1.56 26.31
C GLU A 104 6.37 -2.34 26.44
N ASP A 105 5.24 -1.73 26.09
CA ASP A 105 3.92 -2.37 26.13
C ASP A 105 3.77 -3.56 25.16
N TYR A 106 4.73 -3.72 24.23
CA TYR A 106 4.76 -4.80 23.24
C TYR A 106 5.80 -5.89 23.54
N GLU A 107 6.34 -5.95 24.76
CA GLU A 107 7.31 -6.97 25.17
C GLU A 107 6.84 -8.40 24.80
N GLY A 108 7.77 -9.20 24.27
CA GLY A 108 7.50 -10.58 23.83
C GLY A 108 6.79 -10.71 22.49
N ARG A 109 6.45 -9.61 21.81
CA ARG A 109 5.86 -9.62 20.46
C ARG A 109 6.90 -9.33 19.39
N LYS A 110 6.66 -9.89 18.20
CA LYS A 110 7.49 -9.65 17.02
C LYS A 110 6.66 -8.96 15.93
N SER A 111 7.17 -7.85 15.41
CA SER A 111 6.65 -7.18 14.22
C SER A 111 7.76 -6.40 13.53
N THR A 112 7.55 -6.04 12.27
CA THR A 112 8.49 -5.20 11.51
C THR A 112 8.69 -3.86 12.21
N SER A 113 7.61 -3.19 12.62
CA SER A 113 7.66 -1.90 13.31
C SER A 113 8.43 -1.94 14.63
N LEU A 114 8.30 -3.01 15.44
CA LEU A 114 9.06 -3.13 16.69
C LEU A 114 10.56 -3.30 16.42
N THR A 115 10.91 -4.02 15.36
CA THR A 115 12.31 -4.16 14.93
C THR A 115 12.87 -2.84 14.43
N THR A 116 12.10 -2.08 13.66
CA THR A 116 12.46 -0.73 13.22
C THR A 116 12.64 0.22 14.41
N ALA A 117 11.72 0.21 15.37
CA ALA A 117 11.82 1.02 16.59
C ALA A 117 13.08 0.70 17.39
N ALA A 118 13.40 -0.59 17.59
CA ALA A 118 14.63 -0.99 18.27
C ALA A 118 15.88 -0.45 17.55
N ARG A 119 15.94 -0.58 16.21
CA ARG A 119 17.05 -0.04 15.42
C ARG A 119 17.15 1.49 15.48
N LEU A 120 16.01 2.19 15.49
CA LEU A 120 15.98 3.65 15.68
C LEU A 120 16.51 4.05 17.06
N ALA A 121 16.16 3.31 18.11
CA ALA A 121 16.68 3.53 19.46
C ALA A 121 18.19 3.28 19.54
N ASP A 122 18.67 2.21 18.91
CA ASP A 122 20.11 1.88 18.86
C ASP A 122 20.91 2.92 18.07
N PHE A 123 20.32 3.49 17.02
CA PHE A 123 21.01 4.42 16.12
C PHE A 123 20.92 5.89 16.57
N LEU A 124 19.74 6.34 17.02
CA LEU A 124 19.46 7.75 17.34
C LEU A 124 19.30 8.01 18.85
N GLY A 125 19.26 6.97 19.67
CA GLY A 125 19.11 7.04 21.12
C GLY A 125 17.74 6.61 21.64
N ALA A 126 17.70 6.12 22.87
CA ALA A 126 16.51 5.54 23.50
C ALA A 126 15.33 6.51 23.65
N ASP A 127 15.58 7.82 23.70
CA ASP A 127 14.52 8.83 23.81
C ASP A 127 13.59 8.84 22.58
N MET A 128 14.06 8.38 21.42
CA MET A 128 13.26 8.32 20.18
C MET A 128 12.06 7.38 20.25
N VAL A 129 12.06 6.41 21.18
CA VAL A 129 11.03 5.36 21.27
C VAL A 129 10.22 5.42 22.56
N ARG A 130 10.42 6.48 23.37
CA ARG A 130 9.79 6.61 24.70
C ARG A 130 8.30 6.89 24.62
N ASP A 131 7.89 7.68 23.63
CA ASP A 131 6.51 8.11 23.48
C ASP A 131 5.69 7.17 22.59
N LYS A 132 4.39 7.10 22.86
CA LYS A 132 3.42 6.40 22.00
C LYS A 132 3.25 7.13 20.67
N GLY A 133 2.84 6.40 19.64
CA GLY A 133 2.55 6.99 18.32
C GLY A 133 3.80 7.13 17.44
N LEU A 134 4.88 6.44 17.76
CA LEU A 134 6.09 6.40 16.93
C LEU A 134 5.74 5.95 15.51
N ASN A 135 6.19 6.72 14.52
CA ASN A 135 6.08 6.36 13.12
C ASN A 135 7.34 5.62 12.68
N CYS A 136 7.20 4.33 12.39
CA CYS A 136 8.27 3.51 11.85
C CYS A 136 8.13 3.52 10.32
N ASN A 137 9.07 4.20 9.67
CA ASN A 137 9.33 4.10 8.24
C ASN A 137 10.44 3.06 8.02
#